data_AF-D7NIJ5-F1
#
_entry.id   AF-D7NIJ5-F1
#
_cell.length_a   1.000
_cell.length_b   1.000
_cell.length_c   1.000
_cell.angle_alpha   90.00
_cell.angle_beta   90.00
_cell.angle_gamma   90.00
#
_symmetry.space_group_name_H-M   'P 1'
#
loop_
_entity.id
_entity.type
_entity.pdbx_description
1 polymer ?
#
loop_
_entity_poly.entity_id
_entity_poly.type
_entity_poly.pdbx_seq_one_letter_code
_entity_poly.pdbx_strand_id
1 'polypeptide(L)' 'LSVHQLVENTDETYCIDNEALYDICFRTLKLTTPTYGDLNHLVSATMSGVTTCLRFPGQ' A
#
# COMPACT_ATOMS: atom_id res chain seq x y z
N LEU A 1 19.90 -6.32 0.74
CA LEU A 1 20.19 -6.61 -0.69
C LEU A 1 19.13 -6.00 -1.60
N SER A 2 17.84 -6.24 -1.37
CA SER A 2 16.73 -5.70 -2.15
C SER A 2 16.59 -4.17 -2.09
N VAL A 3 16.70 -3.53 -0.91
CA VAL A 3 16.63 -2.05 -0.81
C VAL A 3 17.73 -1.35 -1.60
N HIS A 4 18.94 -1.90 -1.61
CA HIS A 4 20.05 -1.34 -2.38
C HIS A 4 19.75 -1.36 -3.89
N GLN A 5 19.18 -2.44 -4.40
CA GLN A 5 18.74 -2.51 -5.80
C GLN A 5 17.59 -1.55 -6.11
N LEU A 6 16.66 -1.36 -5.16
CA LEU A 6 15.57 -0.39 -5.32
C LEU A 6 16.12 1.04 -5.44
N VAL A 7 17.07 1.41 -4.57
CA VAL A 7 17.68 2.75 -4.59
C VAL A 7 18.47 3.00 -5.87
N GLU A 8 19.18 2.00 -6.39
CA GLU A 8 20.04 2.18 -7.57
C GLU A 8 19.31 2.06 -8.91
N ASN A 9 18.19 1.33 -8.98
CA ASN A 9 17.58 0.94 -10.25
C ASN A 9 16.10 1.32 -10.40
N THR A 10 15.49 2.02 -9.44
CA THR A 10 14.10 2.48 -9.56
C THR A 10 14.05 4.00 -9.52
N ASP A 11 13.25 4.58 -10.43
CA ASP A 11 12.98 6.02 -10.42
C ASP A 11 12.03 6.40 -9.27
N GLU A 12 11.15 5.48 -8.87
CA GLU A 12 10.19 5.67 -7.79
C GLU A 12 9.83 4.33 -7.14
N THR A 13 9.77 4.31 -5.79
CA THR A 13 9.37 3.14 -5.01
C THR A 13 8.37 3.57 -3.93
N TYR A 14 7.25 2.84 -3.82
CA TYR A 14 6.26 3.03 -2.76
C TYR A 14 6.48 2.00 -1.64
N CYS A 15 6.85 2.46 -0.46
CA CYS A 15 6.99 1.60 0.71
C CYS A 15 5.61 1.37 1.36
N ILE A 16 5.20 0.10 1.47
CA ILE A 16 3.97 -0.30 2.14
C ILE A 16 4.36 -1.15 3.34
N ASP A 17 4.06 -0.64 4.54
CA ASP A 17 4.39 -1.29 5.81
C ASP A 17 3.22 -2.13 6.31
N ASN A 18 3.44 -3.44 6.43
CA ASN A 18 2.45 -4.38 6.92
C ASN A 18 2.05 -4.12 8.38
N GLU A 19 2.94 -3.60 9.23
CA GLU A 19 2.61 -3.30 10.63
C GLU A 19 1.66 -2.10 10.71
N ALA A 20 1.94 -1.05 9.93
CA ALA A 20 1.03 0.09 9.81
C ALA A 20 -0.33 -0.31 9.22
N LEU A 21 -0.35 -1.17 8.20
CA LEU A 21 -1.59 -1.70 7.64
C LEU A 21 -2.38 -2.54 8.65
N TYR A 22 -1.68 -3.36 9.45
CA TYR A 22 -2.30 -4.14 10.51
C TYR A 22 -2.94 -3.22 11.56
N ASP A 23 -2.24 -2.14 11.94
CA ASP A 23 -2.76 -1.14 12.88
C ASP A 23 -4.01 -0.44 12.34
N ILE A 24 -4.05 -0.10 11.05
CA ILE A 24 -5.24 0.46 10.39
C ILE A 24 -6.40 -0.55 10.43
N CYS A 25 -6.16 -1.81 10.05
CA CYS A 25 -7.18 -2.86 10.10
C CYS A 25 -7.74 -3.08 11.51
N PHE A 26 -6.86 -3.08 12.51
CA PHE A 26 -7.23 -3.37 13.89
C PHE A 26 -7.86 -2.16 14.60
N ARG A 27 -7.23 -0.98 14.54
CA ARG A 27 -7.69 0.22 15.27
C ARG A 27 -8.80 0.98 14.55
N THR A 28 -8.67 1.14 13.23
CA THR A 28 -9.60 1.97 12.45
C THR A 28 -10.77 1.14 11.92
N LEU A 29 -10.48 0.01 11.28
CA LEU A 29 -11.52 -0.86 10.70
C LEU A 29 -12.12 -1.84 11.73
N LYS A 30 -11.58 -1.88 12.95
CA LYS A 30 -12.07 -2.72 14.07
C LYS A 30 -12.13 -4.21 13.75
N LEU A 31 -11.25 -4.69 12.87
CA LEU A 31 -11.10 -6.10 12.58
C LEU A 31 -10.32 -6.76 13.72
N THR A 32 -10.95 -7.70 14.43
CA THR A 32 -10.36 -8.36 15.61
C THR A 32 -9.16 -9.24 15.27
N THR A 33 -9.12 -9.80 14.06
CA THR A 33 -8.02 -10.63 13.56
C THR A 33 -7.78 -10.30 12.09
N PRO A 34 -7.05 -9.21 11.78
CA PRO A 34 -6.70 -8.85 10.40
C PRO A 34 -5.98 -9.99 9.69
N THR A 35 -6.42 -10.31 8.48
CA THR A 35 -5.80 -11.31 7.61
C THR A 35 -5.01 -10.63 6.48
N TYR A 36 -4.13 -11.37 5.81
CA TYR A 36 -3.47 -10.86 4.60
C TYR A 36 -4.46 -10.47 3.50
N GLY A 37 -5.66 -11.04 3.46
CA GLY A 37 -6.72 -10.61 2.55
C GLY A 37 -7.15 -9.16 2.83
N ASP A 38 -7.30 -8.81 4.10
CA ASP A 38 -7.69 -7.45 4.53
C ASP A 38 -6.58 -6.44 4.24
N LEU A 39 -5.33 -6.80 4.53
CA LEU A 39 -4.16 -5.97 4.24
C LEU A 39 -4.04 -5.75 2.72
N ASN A 40 -4.16 -6.80 1.91
CA ASN A 40 -4.08 -6.70 0.46
C ASN A 40 -5.23 -5.87 -0.13
N HIS A 41 -6.39 -5.82 0.53
CA HIS A 41 -7.47 -4.93 0.13
C HIS A 41 -7.11 -3.45 0.35
N LEU A 42 -6.46 -3.10 1.46
CA LEU A 42 -5.95 -1.74 1.67
C LEU A 42 -4.84 -1.37 0.68
N VAL A 43 -3.95 -2.33 0.38
CA VAL A 43 -2.90 -2.15 -0.63
C VAL A 43 -3.52 -1.86 -2.00
N SER A 44 -4.49 -2.65 -2.44
CA SER A 44 -5.11 -2.47 -3.75
C SER A 44 -5.86 -1.13 -3.86
N ALA A 45 -6.57 -0.71 -2.81
CA ALA A 45 -7.22 0.59 -2.75
C ALA A 45 -6.22 1.75 -2.85
N THR A 46 -5.11 1.65 -2.10
CA THR A 46 -4.05 2.67 -2.11
C THR A 46 -3.38 2.78 -3.49
N MET A 47 -3.01 1.64 -4.09
CA MET A 47 -2.37 1.62 -5.42
C MET A 47 -3.31 2.10 -6.54
N SER A 48 -4.61 1.80 -6.42
CA SER A 48 -5.64 2.40 -7.27
C SER A 48 -5.61 3.93 -7.11
N GLY A 49 -5.62 4.44 -5.88
CA GLY A 49 -5.49 5.87 -5.58
C GLY A 49 -4.29 6.53 -6.24
N VAL A 50 -3.08 5.96 -6.04
CA VAL A 50 -1.81 6.47 -6.62
C VAL A 50 -1.88 6.60 -8.14
N THR A 51 -2.47 5.61 -8.83
CA THR A 51 -2.54 5.61 -10.29
C THR A 51 -3.75 6.37 -10.86
N THR A 52 -4.56 7.02 -10.01
CA THR A 52 -5.79 7.70 -10.45
C THR A 52 -5.50 8.78 -11.48
N CYS A 53 -4.47 9.60 -11.28
CA CYS A 53 -4.10 10.68 -12.19
C CYS A 53 -3.67 10.18 -13.58
N LEU A 54 -3.15 8.95 -13.67
CA LEU A 54 -2.77 8.32 -14.94
C LEU A 54 -3.98 7.71 -15.65
N ARG A 55 -4.96 7.21 -14.87
CA ARG A 55 -6.16 6.56 -15.39
C ARG A 55 -7.26 7.55 -15.75
N PHE A 56 -7.32 8.69 -15.07
CA PHE A 56 -8.34 9.72 -15.22
C PHE A 56 -7.70 11.11 -15.28
N PRO A 57 -7.16 11.52 -16.43
CA PRO A 57 -6.52 12.82 -16.59
C PRO A 57 -7.56 13.95 -16.45
N GLY A 58 -7.30 14.91 -15.55
CA GLY A 58 -8.10 16.13 -15.40
C GLY A 58 -9.18 16.10 -14.31
N GLN A 59 -9.13 15.12 -13.40
CA GLN A 59 -9.91 15.09 -12.15
C GLN A 59 -9.01 15.42 -10.96
#